data_AF-A0AA86N082-F1
#
_entry.id   AF-A0AA86N082-F1
#
_cell.length_a   1.000
_cell.length_b   1.000
_cell.length_c   1.000
_cell.angle_alpha   90.00
_cell.angle_beta   90.00
_cell.angle_gamma   90.00
#
_symmetry.space_group_name_H-M   'P 1'
#
loop_
_entity.id
_entity.type
_entity.pdbx_description
1 polymer ?
#
loop_
_entity_poly.entity_id
_entity_poly.type
_entity_poly.pdbx_seq_one_letter_code
_entity_poly.pdbx_strand_id
1 'polypeptide(L)' 'MTPACLTVSVDHERHEVLLTGSGGSEIRLTWVAAANLASLLNEASRQAEPPAPAGRTYQPACER' A
#
# COMPACT_ATOMS: atom_id res chain seq x y z
N MET A 1 -3.80 -18.74 11.56
CA MET A 1 -4.22 -17.36 11.21
C MET A 1 -4.34 -17.31 9.70
N THR A 2 -5.54 -17.11 9.16
CA THR A 2 -5.72 -16.78 7.74
C THR A 2 -5.13 -15.40 7.48
N PRO A 3 -4.40 -15.18 6.38
CA PRO A 3 -3.89 -13.86 6.04
C PRO A 3 -5.07 -12.90 5.87
N ALA A 4 -4.98 -11.72 6.49
CA ALA A 4 -5.94 -10.66 6.28
C ALA A 4 -5.87 -10.25 4.80
N CYS A 5 -6.95 -10.46 4.05
CA CYS A 5 -7.04 -10.10 2.65
C CYS A 5 -7.73 -8.73 2.54
N LEU A 6 -7.15 -7.83 1.76
CA LEU A 6 -7.72 -6.54 1.42
C LEU A 6 -7.95 -6.51 -0.09
N THR A 7 -9.17 -6.21 -0.51
CA THR A 7 -9.49 -5.93 -1.91
C THR A 7 -9.62 -4.42 -2.10
N VAL A 8 -9.04 -3.90 -3.18
CA VAL A 8 -9.11 -2.50 -3.56
C VAL A 8 -9.84 -2.41 -4.89
N SER A 9 -10.86 -1.58 -4.96
CA SER A 9 -11.61 -1.30 -6.19
C SER A 9 -11.81 0.21 -6.36
N VAL A 10 -12.00 0.65 -7.60
CA VAL A 10 -12.15 2.06 -7.96
C VAL A 10 -13.51 2.27 -8.59
N ASP A 11 -14.27 3.24 -8.09
CA ASP A 11 -15.51 3.72 -8.69
C ASP A 11 -15.23 5.06 -9.36
N HIS A 12 -15.18 5.05 -10.69
CA HIS A 12 -14.88 6.24 -11.50
C HIS A 12 -16.07 7.21 -11.57
N GLU A 13 -17.30 6.71 -11.54
CA GLU A 13 -18.51 7.54 -11.60
C GLU A 13 -18.64 8.40 -10.35
N ARG A 14 -18.27 7.82 -9.20
CA ARG A 14 -18.33 8.49 -7.90
C ARG A 14 -17.03 9.15 -7.47
N HIS A 15 -15.95 8.95 -8.22
CA HIS A 15 -14.59 9.38 -7.85
C HIS A 15 -14.18 8.85 -6.46
N GLU A 16 -14.46 7.56 -6.22
CA GLU A 16 -14.19 6.87 -4.96
C GLU A 16 -13.25 5.68 -5.14
N VAL A 17 -12.57 5.32 -4.06
CA VAL A 17 -11.85 4.06 -3.87
C VAL A 17 -12.56 3.29 -2.76
N LEU A 18 -12.85 2.02 -3.00
CA LEU A 18 -13.47 1.12 -2.05
C LEU A 18 -12.45 0.08 -1.59
N LEU A 19 -12.24 0.05 -0.27
CA LEU A 19 -11.39 -0.92 0.42
C LEU A 19 -12.28 -1.93 1.13
N THR A 20 -12.16 -3.21 0.78
CA THR A 20 -12.94 -4.29 1.40
C THR A 20 -12.02 -5.24 2.15
N GLY A 21 -12.20 -5.35 3.46
CA GLY A 21 -11.46 -6.29 4.30
C GLY A 21 -12.08 -7.69 4.28
N SER A 22 -11.30 -8.70 4.64
CA SER A 22 -11.73 -10.11 4.70
C SER A 22 -12.90 -10.40 5.65
N GLY A 23 -13.26 -9.48 6.55
CA GLY A 23 -14.43 -9.56 7.43
C GLY A 23 -15.71 -8.94 6.84
N GLY A 24 -15.68 -8.49 5.59
CA GLY A 24 -16.79 -7.77 4.95
C GLY A 24 -16.88 -6.29 5.33
N SER A 25 -15.91 -5.76 6.09
CA SER A 25 -15.83 -4.33 6.39
C SER A 25 -15.44 -3.56 5.14
N GLU A 26 -16.17 -2.48 4.88
CA GLU A 26 -15.95 -1.59 3.74
C GLU A 26 -15.57 -0.18 4.20
N ILE A 27 -14.59 0.41 3.52
CA ILE A 27 -14.23 1.82 3.66
C ILE A 27 -14.27 2.45 2.28
N ARG A 28 -15.04 3.53 2.16
CA ARG A 28 -15.12 4.36 0.95
C ARG A 28 -14.31 5.62 1.17
N LEU A 29 -13.43 5.92 0.22
CA LEU A 29 -12.58 7.10 0.24
C LEU A 29 -12.79 7.87 -1.06
N THR A 30 -12.91 9.20 -0.98
CA THR A 30 -12.76 10.03 -2.17
C THR A 30 -11.35 9.87 -2.74
N TRP A 31 -11.14 10.17 -4.02
CA TRP A 31 -9.80 10.11 -4.62
C TRP A 31 -8.75 10.92 -3.86
N VAL A 32 -9.12 12.11 -3.34
CA VAL A 32 -8.21 12.94 -2.54
C VAL A 32 -7.84 12.25 -1.23
N ALA A 33 -8.81 11.66 -0.53
CA ALA A 33 -8.55 10.93 0.70
C ALA A 33 -7.70 9.67 0.45
N ALA A 34 -7.94 8.96 -0.66
CA ALA A 34 -7.15 7.80 -1.06
C ALA A 34 -5.70 8.18 -1.40
N ALA A 35 -5.48 9.29 -2.12
CA ALA A 35 -4.14 9.79 -2.43
C ALA A 35 -3.36 10.18 -1.17
N ASN A 36 -4.02 10.83 -0.20
CA ASN A 36 -3.42 11.16 1.08
C ASN A 36 -3.08 9.90 1.88
N LEU A 37 -3.99 8.93 1.94
CA LEU A 37 -3.75 7.64 2.60
C LEU A 37 -2.55 6.90 1.98
N ALA A 38 -2.49 6.82 0.65
CA ALA A 38 -1.39 6.18 -0.06
C ALA A 38 -0.04 6.87 0.25
N SER A 39 -0.03 8.20 0.35
CA SER A 39 1.17 8.97 0.67
C SER A 39 1.68 8.64 2.08
N LEU A 40 0.78 8.58 3.06
CA LEU A 40 1.10 8.20 4.44
C LEU A 40 1.60 6.75 4.55
N LEU A 41 0.94 5.81 3.86
CA LEU A 41 1.36 4.40 3.86
C LEU A 41 2.75 4.23 3.21
N ASN A 42 3.03 4.95 2.12
CA ASN A 42 4.34 4.92 1.47
C ASN A 42 5.43 5.49 2.38
N GLU A 43 5.16 6.56 3.12
CA GLU A 43 6.11 7.11 4.08
C GLU A 43 6.38 6.13 5.23
N ALA A 44 5.33 5.56 5.82
CA ALA A 44 5.47 4.55 6.86
C ALA A 44 6.25 3.32 6.36
N SER A 45 6.02 2.89 5.12
CA SER A 45 6.77 1.78 4.51
C SER A 45 8.26 2.10 4.40
N ARG A 46 8.63 3.32 3.97
CA ARG A 46 10.04 3.75 3.88
C ARG A 46 10.71 3.83 5.26
N GLN A 47 9.96 4.22 6.29
CA GLN A 47 10.46 4.26 7.66
C GLN A 47 10.62 2.86 8.27
N ALA A 48 9.78 1.91 7.85
CA ALA A 48 9.85 0.52 8.27
C ALA A 48 10.92 -0.29 7.53
N GLU A 49 11.43 0.20 6.39
CA GLU A 49 12.53 -0.43 5.67
C GLU A 49 13.78 -0.39 6.56
N PRO A 50 14.32 -1.56 6.99
CA PRO A 50 15.48 -1.56 7.85
C PRO A 50 16.63 -0.85 7.15
N PRO A 51 17.44 -0.05 7.87
CA PRO A 51 18.58 0.62 7.26
C PRO A 51 19.44 -0.44 6.59
N ALA A 52 19.81 -0.19 5.33
CA ALA A 52 20.68 -1.09 4.58
C ALA A 52 21.90 -1.42 5.47
N PRO A 53 22.20 -2.70 5.72
CA PRO A 53 23.32 -3.06 6.57
C PRO A 53 24.59 -2.40 6.03
N ALA A 54 25.28 -1.66 6.89
CA ALA A 54 26.50 -0.97 6.53
C ALA A 54 27.51 -1.98 5.95
N GLY A 55 27.98 -1.74 4.73
CA GLY A 55 29.08 -2.51 4.14
C GLY A 55 28.71 -3.54 3.06
N ARG A 56 27.51 -3.50 2.47
CA ARG A 56 27.28 -4.14 1.16
C ARG A 56 26.73 -3.14 0.18
N THR A 57 27.56 -2.71 -0.76
CA THR A 57 27.11 -2.01 -1.98
C THR A 57 26.01 -2.85 -2.61
N TYR A 58 24.82 -2.27 -2.77
CA TYR A 58 23.74 -2.90 -3.52
C TYR A 58 24.27 -3.20 -4.93
N GLN A 59 24.56 -4.47 -5.23
CA GLN A 59 24.68 -4.95 -6.59
C GLN A 59 23.26 -5.33 -7.02
N PRO A 60 22.60 -4.57 -7.93
CA PRO A 60 21.42 -5.09 -8.58
C PRO A 60 21.81 -6.41 -9.23
N ALA A 61 21.03 -7.45 -9.01
CA ALA A 61 21.13 -8.69 -9.78
C ALA A 61 20.70 -8.35 -11.22
N CYS A 62 21.59 -7.76 -11.99
CA CYS A 62 21.55 -7.89 -13.44
C CYS A 62 21.84 -9.35 -13.74
N GLU A 63 20.81 -10.11 -14.07
CA GLU A 63 20.82 -11.31 -14.91
C GLU A 63 19.34 -11.71 -15.10
N ARG A 64 18.73 -11.72 -16.29
CA ARG A 64 19.26 -11.92 -17.64
C ARG A 64 18.32 -11.31 -18.68
#